data_AF-A0A8J5TUR4-F1
#
_entry.id   AF-A0A8J5TUR4-F1
#
_cell.length_a   1.000
_cell.length_b   1.000
_cell.length_c   1.000
_cell.angle_alpha   90.00
_cell.angle_beta   90.00
_cell.angle_gamma   90.00
#
_symmetry.space_group_name_H-M   'P 1'
#
loop_
_entity.id
_entity.type
_entity.pdbx_description
1 polymer ?
#
loop_
_entity_poly.entity_id
_entity_poly.type
_entity_poly.pdbx_seq_one_letter_code
_entity_poly.pdbx_strand_id
1 'polypeptide(L)'
;MAISRLCIIKYAVEQRAKTIKQKMQQGQSQEEAEENSPSHFALISEMTRQFMVGGGEGWETTPTQFIIRLRNFGMAAQNNTAAHGSVSWDKSREELIYKGIRLSVLDVQAMMRLAVQQLETILYKDLLLFAEYSEQSPAELGLPEIPWDQLLDNAANETIGHSYIDTLFQRDGGARKGWVIKKVLQDSSLRSKWIKSMNDNGVEINSKMAYRYGLRIEKALELLAVLAHISGGFPLRAWELLVVRHRNTSNGGIRNILCDQGLIMIVTGAHKGFTTTGRLKIIHRFLPREVGSLLTYYLWLVLPFWEDIQANVWDKSIFNAGLWATEGTQESERQQDGEQADGAMEASQAEASQVGEGRQDGWRLGPGEHWTSPRLSRSIRRLSALACGQKLNISSWRHISTAIGRRYFRNASTAHTRLLHEVDSDNSGSESDSDEDSPYDLQAGHGSKTAGLIYGRLVTEGAFEMNERRVNFRYISEEWHRLLGFPSAMGGFGEVLTPGRKRKNASICDEALRKLQLERWKSRRRINIDREHVYLYGEQARFRGVQTGGRY
;
A
#
# COMPACT_ATOMS: atom_id res chain seq x y z
N MET A 1 -29.08 -20.11 -6.25
CA MET A 1 -29.65 -19.52 -7.49
C MET A 1 -30.42 -18.26 -7.13
N ALA A 2 -30.22 -17.14 -7.85
CA ALA A 2 -30.88 -15.87 -7.53
C ALA A 2 -32.39 -15.92 -7.83
N ILE A 3 -33.23 -15.43 -6.91
CA ILE A 3 -34.71 -15.39 -6.97
C ILE A 3 -35.23 -14.83 -8.31
N SER A 4 -34.51 -13.88 -8.91
CA SER A 4 -34.84 -13.28 -10.21
C SER A 4 -34.95 -14.29 -11.36
N ARG A 5 -34.11 -15.33 -11.39
CA ARG A 5 -34.16 -16.36 -12.44
C ARG A 5 -35.43 -17.22 -12.32
N LEU A 6 -35.85 -17.52 -11.10
CA LEU A 6 -37.09 -18.26 -10.82
C LEU A 6 -38.33 -17.45 -11.25
N CYS A 7 -38.33 -16.13 -11.03
CA CYS A 7 -39.43 -15.26 -11.49
C CYS A 7 -39.59 -15.26 -13.01
N ILE A 8 -38.49 -15.22 -13.77
CA ILE A 8 -38.51 -15.24 -15.25
C ILE A 8 -39.02 -16.58 -15.77
N ILE A 9 -38.54 -17.69 -15.21
CA ILE A 9 -39.00 -19.04 -15.57
C ILE A 9 -40.47 -19.19 -15.25
N LYS A 10 -40.91 -18.75 -14.07
CA LYS A 10 -42.33 -18.77 -13.66
C LYS A 10 -43.20 -17.97 -14.61
N TYR A 11 -42.79 -16.76 -14.99
CA TYR A 11 -43.51 -15.95 -15.98
C TYR A 11 -43.64 -16.69 -17.31
N ALA A 12 -42.56 -17.27 -17.84
CA ALA A 12 -42.59 -18.01 -19.11
C ALA A 12 -43.54 -19.22 -19.06
N VAL A 13 -43.55 -19.96 -17.96
CA VAL A 13 -44.47 -21.10 -17.73
C VAL A 13 -45.92 -20.63 -17.68
N GLU A 14 -46.20 -19.57 -16.91
CA GLU A 14 -47.54 -19.00 -16.77
C GLU A 14 -48.08 -18.46 -18.10
N GLN A 15 -47.24 -17.76 -18.88
CA GLN A 15 -47.63 -17.24 -20.19
C GLN A 15 -47.91 -18.37 -21.19
N ARG A 16 -47.06 -19.39 -21.25
CA ARG A 16 -47.30 -20.55 -22.12
C ARG A 16 -48.61 -21.25 -21.76
N ALA A 17 -48.86 -21.48 -20.46
CA ALA A 17 -50.10 -22.09 -19.98
C ALA A 17 -51.35 -21.26 -20.33
N LYS A 18 -51.26 -19.92 -20.27
CA LYS A 18 -52.35 -19.03 -20.70
C LYS A 18 -52.60 -19.14 -22.22
N THR A 19 -51.55 -19.13 -23.02
CA THR A 19 -51.66 -19.24 -24.48
C THR A 19 -52.28 -20.57 -24.91
N ILE A 20 -51.86 -21.69 -24.29
CA ILE A 20 -52.45 -23.01 -24.54
C ILE A 20 -53.95 -22.99 -24.21
N LYS A 21 -54.33 -22.46 -23.04
CA LYS A 21 -55.75 -22.35 -22.65
C LYS A 21 -56.58 -21.50 -23.63
N GLN A 22 -56.04 -20.38 -24.09
CA GLN A 22 -56.71 -19.54 -25.10
C GLN A 22 -56.91 -20.27 -26.43
N LYS A 23 -55.92 -21.04 -26.87
CA LYS A 23 -55.99 -21.83 -28.10
C LYS A 23 -56.97 -22.99 -28.02
N MET A 24 -57.03 -23.67 -26.87
CA MET A 24 -58.07 -24.67 -26.59
C MET A 24 -59.47 -24.05 -26.61
N GLN A 25 -59.64 -22.84 -26.05
CA GLN A 25 -60.91 -22.10 -26.12
C GLN A 25 -61.31 -21.69 -27.54
N GLN A 26 -60.33 -21.55 -28.45
CA GLN A 26 -60.54 -21.27 -29.87
C GLN A 26 -60.80 -22.53 -30.71
N GLY A 27 -60.94 -23.71 -30.07
CA GLY A 27 -61.35 -24.96 -30.72
C GLY A 27 -60.21 -25.89 -31.13
N GLN A 28 -58.96 -25.61 -30.75
CA GLN A 28 -57.83 -26.50 -31.02
C GLN A 28 -57.82 -27.69 -30.05
N SER A 29 -57.34 -28.85 -30.53
CA SER A 29 -57.04 -30.00 -29.66
C SER A 29 -55.89 -29.67 -28.72
N GLN A 30 -55.73 -30.43 -27.62
CA GLN A 30 -54.68 -30.15 -26.64
C GLN A 30 -53.27 -30.27 -27.23
N GLU A 31 -53.01 -31.32 -28.02
CA GLU A 31 -51.70 -31.51 -28.67
C GLU A 31 -51.39 -30.38 -29.66
N GLU A 32 -52.38 -30.00 -30.47
CA GLU A 32 -52.25 -28.92 -31.45
C GLU A 32 -52.05 -27.54 -30.78
N ALA A 33 -52.70 -27.30 -29.64
CA ALA A 33 -52.53 -26.08 -28.86
C ALA A 33 -51.15 -26.01 -28.19
N GLU A 34 -50.60 -27.14 -27.74
CA GLU A 34 -49.27 -27.23 -27.12
C GLU A 34 -48.12 -27.04 -28.12
N GLU A 35 -48.26 -27.61 -29.32
CA GLU A 35 -47.28 -27.51 -30.41
C GLU A 35 -47.26 -26.11 -31.04
N ASN A 36 -48.44 -25.52 -31.26
CA ASN A 36 -48.54 -24.18 -31.82
C ASN A 36 -48.23 -23.07 -30.79
N SER A 37 -48.07 -23.37 -29.51
CA SER A 37 -47.78 -22.38 -28.48
C SER A 37 -46.28 -22.05 -28.41
N PRO A 38 -45.90 -20.79 -28.11
CA PRO A 38 -44.51 -20.40 -28.03
C PRO A 38 -43.77 -21.22 -26.97
N SER A 39 -42.56 -21.65 -27.31
CA SER A 39 -41.71 -22.40 -26.39
C SER A 39 -41.28 -21.50 -25.22
N HIS A 40 -40.94 -22.12 -24.08
CA HIS A 40 -40.37 -21.39 -22.94
C HIS A 40 -39.10 -20.64 -23.34
N PHE A 41 -38.28 -21.21 -24.24
CA PHE A 41 -37.09 -20.55 -24.78
C PHE A 41 -37.45 -19.30 -25.58
N ALA A 42 -38.46 -19.36 -26.45
CA ALA A 42 -38.89 -18.21 -27.24
C ALA A 42 -39.38 -17.06 -26.34
N LEU A 43 -40.19 -17.38 -25.31
CA LEU A 43 -40.68 -16.37 -24.35
C LEU A 43 -39.55 -15.72 -23.55
N ILE A 44 -38.59 -16.51 -23.07
CA ILE A 44 -37.44 -15.99 -22.32
C ILE A 44 -36.50 -15.18 -23.22
N SER A 45 -36.26 -15.65 -24.45
CA SER A 45 -35.43 -14.96 -25.45
C SER A 45 -36.02 -13.61 -25.83
N GLU A 46 -37.35 -13.53 -26.00
CA GLU A 46 -38.05 -12.28 -26.28
C GLU A 46 -37.92 -11.28 -25.12
N MET A 47 -38.18 -11.70 -23.88
CA MET A 47 -37.95 -10.84 -22.71
C MET A 47 -36.49 -10.38 -22.61
N THR A 48 -35.55 -11.28 -22.92
CA THR A 48 -34.12 -10.96 -22.89
C THR A 48 -33.78 -9.92 -23.95
N ARG A 49 -34.34 -10.02 -25.17
CA ARG A 49 -34.17 -9.01 -26.21
C ARG A 49 -34.83 -7.68 -25.86
N GLN A 50 -36.04 -7.72 -25.31
CA GLN A 50 -36.82 -6.54 -24.97
C GLN A 50 -36.22 -5.75 -23.80
N PHE A 51 -35.65 -6.44 -22.81
CA PHE A 51 -35.23 -5.79 -21.56
C PHE A 51 -33.72 -5.81 -21.31
N MET A 52 -32.95 -6.74 -21.89
CA MET A 52 -31.57 -7.03 -21.46
C MET A 52 -30.50 -6.94 -22.56
N VAL A 53 -30.87 -6.98 -23.85
CA VAL A 53 -29.91 -7.01 -24.98
C VAL A 53 -30.01 -5.72 -25.80
N GLY A 54 -28.87 -5.17 -26.22
CA GLY A 54 -28.79 -4.05 -27.16
C GLY A 54 -28.58 -4.50 -28.61
N GLY A 55 -28.97 -3.66 -29.59
CA GLY A 55 -28.60 -3.81 -31.01
C GLY A 55 -29.69 -4.27 -31.99
N GLY A 56 -30.93 -4.51 -31.56
CA GLY A 56 -32.09 -4.77 -32.43
C GLY A 56 -32.91 -3.53 -32.77
N GLU A 57 -33.89 -3.63 -33.68
CA GLU A 57 -34.82 -2.53 -33.96
C GLU A 57 -35.59 -2.12 -32.68
N GLY A 58 -35.66 -0.81 -32.37
CA GLY A 58 -36.26 -0.33 -31.11
C GLY A 58 -35.37 -0.43 -29.86
N TRP A 59 -34.10 -0.83 -29.98
CA TRP A 59 -33.16 -0.96 -28.86
C TRP A 59 -32.97 0.31 -28.02
N GLU A 60 -33.25 1.49 -28.60
CA GLU A 60 -33.11 2.79 -27.94
C GLU A 60 -34.11 3.03 -26.80
N THR A 61 -35.20 2.26 -26.73
CA THR A 61 -36.29 2.45 -25.77
C THR A 61 -36.28 1.45 -24.61
N THR A 62 -35.26 0.58 -24.52
CA THR A 62 -35.20 -0.44 -23.45
C THR A 62 -34.75 0.17 -22.11
N PRO A 63 -35.26 -0.30 -20.95
CA PRO A 63 -34.83 0.18 -19.64
C PRO A 63 -33.33 0.01 -19.37
N THR A 64 -32.74 -1.10 -19.80
CA THR A 64 -31.29 -1.35 -19.65
C THR A 64 -30.47 -0.35 -20.44
N GLN A 65 -30.90 -0.02 -21.67
CA GLN A 65 -30.20 0.99 -22.47
C GLN A 65 -30.32 2.38 -21.86
N PHE A 66 -31.47 2.73 -21.27
CA PHE A 66 -31.61 3.98 -20.53
C PHE A 66 -30.61 4.05 -19.35
N ILE A 67 -30.48 2.98 -18.58
CA ILE A 67 -29.51 2.88 -17.48
C ILE A 67 -28.06 2.99 -18.00
N ILE A 68 -27.71 2.28 -19.07
CA ILE A 68 -26.37 2.34 -19.68
C ILE A 68 -26.08 3.74 -20.22
N ARG A 69 -27.05 4.38 -20.90
CA ARG A 69 -26.93 5.77 -21.38
C ARG A 69 -26.72 6.74 -20.22
N LEU A 70 -27.50 6.63 -19.14
CA LEU A 70 -27.33 7.45 -17.94
C LEU A 70 -25.97 7.22 -17.27
N ARG A 71 -25.50 5.97 -17.19
CA ARG A 71 -24.17 5.63 -16.69
C ARG A 71 -23.08 6.27 -17.55
N ASN A 72 -23.14 6.10 -18.87
CA ASN A 72 -22.16 6.65 -19.80
C ASN A 72 -22.19 8.18 -19.81
N PHE A 73 -23.37 8.79 -19.73
CA PHE A 73 -23.54 10.23 -19.57
C PHE A 73 -22.93 10.72 -18.25
N GLY A 74 -23.21 10.04 -17.13
CA GLY A 74 -22.62 10.35 -15.82
C GLY A 74 -21.10 10.23 -15.82
N MET A 75 -20.55 9.18 -16.46
CA MET A 75 -19.11 9.02 -16.66
C MET A 75 -18.54 10.15 -17.53
N ALA A 76 -19.17 10.49 -18.65
CA ALA A 76 -18.73 11.58 -19.53
C ALA A 76 -18.78 12.93 -18.81
N ALA A 77 -19.85 13.21 -18.08
CA ALA A 77 -20.00 14.42 -17.26
C ALA A 77 -18.92 14.49 -16.19
N GLN A 78 -18.66 13.40 -15.47
CA GLN A 78 -17.58 13.33 -14.49
C GLN A 78 -16.20 13.56 -15.12
N ASN A 79 -15.94 12.96 -16.28
CA ASN A 79 -14.63 13.05 -16.96
C ASN A 79 -14.35 14.44 -17.51
N ASN A 80 -15.40 15.13 -17.96
CA ASN A 80 -15.31 16.47 -18.52
C ASN A 80 -15.50 17.58 -17.49
N THR A 81 -15.88 17.25 -16.25
CA THR A 81 -16.01 18.23 -15.16
C THR A 81 -14.75 18.22 -14.32
N ALA A 82 -13.89 19.22 -14.51
CA ALA A 82 -12.76 19.43 -13.63
C ALA A 82 -13.24 19.81 -12.22
N ALA A 83 -12.72 19.15 -11.19
CA ALA A 83 -12.97 19.55 -9.81
C ALA A 83 -12.40 20.96 -9.54
N HIS A 84 -13.02 21.71 -8.62
CA HIS A 84 -12.51 23.02 -8.21
C HIS A 84 -11.06 22.93 -7.71
N GLY A 85 -10.24 23.90 -8.12
CA GLY A 85 -8.85 24.02 -7.70
C GLY A 85 -8.75 24.15 -6.18
N SER A 86 -8.03 23.23 -5.53
CA SER A 86 -7.86 23.18 -4.07
C SER A 86 -6.44 23.43 -3.59
N VAL A 87 -5.49 23.55 -4.54
CA VAL A 87 -4.08 23.77 -4.27
C VAL A 87 -3.63 25.05 -4.95
N SER A 88 -2.91 25.90 -4.22
CA SER A 88 -2.18 27.04 -4.77
C SER A 88 -0.73 27.02 -4.31
N TRP A 89 0.10 27.85 -4.95
CA TRP A 89 1.52 27.95 -4.63
C TRP A 89 1.90 29.39 -4.34
N ASP A 90 2.51 29.63 -3.19
CA ASP A 90 3.14 30.91 -2.89
C ASP A 90 4.53 30.94 -3.53
N LYS A 91 4.71 31.79 -4.55
CA LYS A 91 5.98 31.93 -5.25
C LYS A 91 7.08 32.56 -4.38
N SER A 92 6.71 33.36 -3.38
CA SER A 92 7.67 34.09 -2.55
C SER A 92 8.34 33.20 -1.49
N ARG A 93 7.58 32.23 -0.97
CA ARG A 93 8.02 31.29 0.08
C ARG A 93 8.22 29.85 -0.43
N GLU A 94 7.89 29.60 -1.70
CA GLU A 94 7.89 28.27 -2.32
C GLU A 94 7.06 27.23 -1.54
N GLU A 95 5.98 27.72 -0.92
CA GLU A 95 5.04 26.93 -0.13
C GLU A 95 3.86 26.50 -0.99
N LEU A 96 3.43 25.25 -0.78
CA LEU A 96 2.15 24.75 -1.23
C LEU A 96 1.09 25.15 -0.20
N ILE A 97 -0.06 25.62 -0.69
CA ILE A 97 -1.24 25.93 0.13
C ILE A 97 -2.38 24.98 -0.25
N TYR A 98 -2.88 24.21 0.73
CA TYR A 98 -4.03 23.32 0.56
C TYR A 98 -4.96 23.43 1.77
N LYS A 99 -6.18 23.96 1.58
CA LYS A 99 -7.22 24.08 2.63
C LYS A 99 -6.68 24.59 3.99
N GLY A 100 -5.90 25.67 3.96
CA GLY A 100 -5.28 26.28 5.14
C GLY A 100 -3.95 25.67 5.59
N ILE A 101 -3.56 24.51 5.06
CA ILE A 101 -2.23 23.92 5.28
C ILE A 101 -1.23 24.63 4.38
N ARG A 102 -0.14 25.11 4.98
CA ARG A 102 1.01 25.69 4.26
C ARG A 102 2.23 24.79 4.46
N LEU A 103 2.82 24.30 3.37
CA LEU A 103 3.88 23.30 3.44
C LEU A 103 4.90 23.49 2.33
N SER A 104 6.18 23.58 2.66
CA SER A 104 7.28 23.51 1.70
C SER A 104 7.78 22.07 1.53
N VAL A 105 8.53 21.80 0.45
CA VAL A 105 9.21 20.51 0.28
C VAL A 105 10.16 20.24 1.45
N LEU A 106 10.83 21.27 1.96
CA LEU A 106 11.80 21.14 3.06
C LEU A 106 11.14 20.77 4.39
N ASP A 107 9.88 21.15 4.59
CA ASP A 107 9.10 20.70 5.74
C ASP A 107 8.82 19.20 5.67
N VAL A 108 8.54 18.69 4.46
CA VAL A 108 8.41 17.25 4.22
C VAL A 108 9.75 16.54 4.45
N GLN A 109 10.87 17.09 3.98
CA GLN A 109 12.20 16.54 4.23
C GLN A 109 12.51 16.47 5.74
N ALA A 110 12.21 17.54 6.49
CA ALA A 110 12.37 17.58 7.93
C ALA A 110 11.50 16.52 8.62
N MET A 111 10.26 16.36 8.18
CA MET A 111 9.34 15.34 8.66
C MET A 111 9.87 13.92 8.41
N MET A 112 10.45 13.64 7.23
CA MET A 112 11.04 12.34 6.93
C MET A 112 12.29 12.04 7.75
N ARG A 113 13.21 13.01 7.89
CA ARG A 113 14.40 12.84 8.74
C ARG A 113 14.02 12.55 10.18
N LEU A 114 13.05 13.29 10.74
CA LEU A 114 12.55 13.06 12.09
C LEU A 114 11.95 11.67 12.25
N ALA A 115 11.16 11.21 11.28
CA ALA A 115 10.54 9.88 11.33
C ALA A 115 11.57 8.75 11.23
N VAL A 116 12.57 8.88 10.35
CA VAL A 116 13.70 7.94 10.25
C VAL A 116 14.45 7.89 11.58
N GLN A 117 14.85 9.03 12.12
CA GLN A 117 15.59 9.11 13.39
C GLN A 117 14.80 8.50 14.57
N GLN A 118 13.50 8.75 14.65
CA GLN A 118 12.64 8.14 15.68
C GLN A 118 12.56 6.62 15.50
N LEU A 119 12.45 6.13 14.27
CA LEU A 119 12.40 4.71 13.98
C LEU A 119 13.73 4.02 14.27
N GLU A 120 14.86 4.61 13.87
CA GLU A 120 16.21 4.16 14.19
C GLU A 120 16.39 4.03 15.70
N THR A 121 16.01 5.07 16.45
CA THR A 121 16.10 5.06 17.91
C THR A 121 15.32 3.89 18.49
N ILE A 122 14.06 3.67 18.06
CA ILE A 122 13.24 2.56 18.57
C ILE A 122 13.83 1.22 18.14
N LEU A 123 14.21 1.08 16.87
CA LEU A 123 14.72 -0.17 16.33
C LEU A 123 16.02 -0.58 17.03
N TYR A 124 17.00 0.31 17.09
CA TYR A 124 18.31 -0.02 17.66
C TYR A 124 18.27 -0.10 19.18
N LYS A 125 17.70 0.90 19.86
CA LYS A 125 17.71 0.95 21.32
C LYS A 125 16.70 -0.03 21.94
N ASP A 126 15.45 0.03 21.48
CA ASP A 126 14.35 -0.68 22.15
C ASP A 126 14.15 -2.10 21.60
N LEU A 127 14.35 -2.33 20.30
CA LEU A 127 14.07 -3.61 19.65
C LEU A 127 15.31 -4.51 19.51
N LEU A 128 16.46 -3.93 19.16
CA LEU A 128 17.74 -4.64 19.05
C LEU A 128 18.59 -4.54 20.33
N LEU A 129 18.08 -3.86 21.36
CA LEU A 129 18.63 -3.81 22.72
C LEU A 129 20.05 -3.25 22.79
N PHE A 130 20.35 -2.20 22.03
CA PHE A 130 21.60 -1.44 22.21
C PHE A 130 21.46 -0.43 23.36
N ALA A 131 22.53 -0.27 24.16
CA ALA A 131 22.52 0.62 25.32
C ALA A 131 22.33 2.09 24.93
N GLU A 132 23.02 2.51 23.87
CA GLU A 132 22.89 3.82 23.24
C GLU A 132 22.85 3.67 21.73
N TYR A 133 22.10 4.55 21.08
CA TYR A 133 22.22 4.80 19.66
C TYR A 133 23.06 6.06 19.51
N SER A 134 24.31 5.90 19.07
CA SER A 134 25.11 7.01 18.54
C SER A 134 25.08 6.91 17.01
N GLU A 135 25.51 7.95 16.30
CA GLU A 135 25.58 8.00 14.82
C GLU A 135 26.60 6.99 14.21
N GLN A 136 26.94 5.94 14.95
CA GLN A 136 27.78 4.83 14.55
C GLN A 136 27.15 4.02 13.42
N SER A 137 28.01 3.49 12.55
CA SER A 137 27.57 2.63 11.46
C SER A 137 27.01 1.29 11.99
N PRO A 138 26.11 0.61 11.26
CA PRO A 138 25.64 -0.72 11.65
C PRO A 138 26.78 -1.72 11.93
N ALA A 139 27.89 -1.62 11.20
CA ALA A 139 29.07 -2.47 11.40
C ALA A 139 29.72 -2.24 12.78
N GLU A 140 29.83 -0.98 13.22
CA GLU A 140 30.35 -0.62 14.55
C GLU A 140 29.44 -1.10 15.69
N LEU A 141 28.13 -1.16 15.43
CA LEU A 141 27.14 -1.76 16.35
C LEU A 141 27.19 -3.30 16.36
N GLY A 142 28.06 -3.94 15.56
CA GLY A 142 28.10 -5.39 15.42
C GLY A 142 26.84 -5.97 14.76
N LEU A 143 26.07 -5.13 14.04
CA LEU A 143 24.93 -5.61 13.28
C LEU A 143 25.42 -6.37 12.05
N PRO A 144 24.68 -7.41 11.65
CA PRO A 144 25.02 -8.12 10.45
C PRO A 144 24.78 -7.23 9.22
N GLU A 145 25.75 -7.23 8.31
CA GLU A 145 25.68 -6.47 7.07
C GLU A 145 24.59 -7.01 6.14
N ILE A 146 23.85 -6.12 5.49
CA ILE A 146 22.88 -6.46 4.45
C ILE A 146 23.60 -6.38 3.09
N PRO A 147 23.82 -7.51 2.40
CA PRO A 147 24.57 -7.56 1.15
C PRO A 147 23.68 -7.14 -0.03
N TRP A 148 23.36 -5.85 -0.10
CA TRP A 148 22.36 -5.32 -1.03
C TRP A 148 22.58 -5.67 -2.50
N ASP A 149 23.83 -5.77 -2.93
CA ASP A 149 24.20 -6.06 -4.33
C ASP A 149 23.92 -7.51 -4.71
N GLN A 150 23.85 -8.37 -3.70
CA GLN A 150 23.65 -9.82 -3.85
C GLN A 150 22.24 -10.23 -3.41
N LEU A 151 21.45 -9.28 -2.86
CA LEU A 151 20.10 -9.52 -2.40
C LEU A 151 19.13 -9.52 -3.60
N LEU A 152 19.00 -10.68 -4.22
CA LEU A 152 18.06 -10.93 -5.31
C LEU A 152 16.84 -11.65 -4.77
N ASP A 153 15.66 -11.09 -5.05
CA ASP A 153 14.39 -11.71 -4.69
C ASP A 153 13.73 -12.37 -5.90
N ASN A 154 13.23 -13.59 -5.74
CA ASN A 154 12.49 -14.28 -6.79
C ASN A 154 11.00 -13.98 -6.61
N ALA A 155 10.48 -13.04 -7.40
CA ALA A 155 9.08 -12.64 -7.33
C ALA A 155 8.14 -13.72 -7.90
N ALA A 156 8.64 -14.61 -8.75
CA ALA A 156 7.89 -15.73 -9.30
C ALA A 156 7.83 -16.96 -8.36
N ASN A 157 8.56 -16.94 -7.23
CA ASN A 157 8.50 -18.03 -6.27
C ASN A 157 7.20 -17.96 -5.46
N GLU A 158 6.36 -18.99 -5.62
CA GLU A 158 5.05 -19.14 -4.97
C GLU A 158 5.08 -20.03 -3.71
N THR A 159 6.24 -20.57 -3.32
CA THR A 159 6.36 -21.43 -2.14
C THR A 159 5.83 -20.72 -0.90
N ILE A 160 4.95 -21.38 -0.15
CA ILE A 160 4.35 -20.84 1.09
C ILE A 160 5.47 -20.52 2.09
N GLY A 161 5.39 -19.35 2.73
CA GLY A 161 6.38 -18.88 3.68
C GLY A 161 7.60 -18.19 3.05
N HIS A 162 7.78 -18.26 1.73
CA HIS A 162 8.93 -17.65 1.07
C HIS A 162 8.98 -16.13 1.24
N SER A 163 10.17 -15.61 1.56
CA SER A 163 10.51 -14.20 1.64
C SER A 163 11.95 -13.96 1.18
N TYR A 164 12.27 -12.74 0.74
CA TYR A 164 13.67 -12.36 0.45
C TYR A 164 14.57 -12.50 1.68
N ILE A 165 14.00 -12.44 2.90
CA ILE A 165 14.71 -12.64 4.17
C ILE A 165 15.33 -14.05 4.27
N ASP A 166 14.75 -15.05 3.61
CA ASP A 166 15.28 -16.41 3.61
C ASP A 166 16.70 -16.45 3.04
N THR A 167 16.98 -15.62 2.03
CA THR A 167 18.32 -15.51 1.42
C THR A 167 19.36 -14.98 2.43
N LEU A 168 18.95 -14.10 3.35
CA LEU A 168 19.83 -13.56 4.39
C LEU A 168 20.17 -14.61 5.44
N PHE A 169 19.23 -15.50 5.79
CA PHE A 169 19.48 -16.63 6.68
C PHE A 169 20.23 -17.77 6.01
N GLN A 170 20.05 -18.01 4.71
CA GLN A 170 20.79 -19.04 3.99
C GLN A 170 22.27 -18.69 3.89
N ARG A 171 22.59 -17.41 3.67
CA ARG A 171 23.96 -16.91 3.51
C ARG A 171 24.86 -17.19 4.70
N ASP A 172 24.33 -17.12 5.92
CA ASP A 172 25.10 -17.33 7.14
C ASP A 172 24.84 -18.69 7.80
N GLY A 173 24.22 -19.63 7.07
CA GLY A 173 23.84 -20.94 7.59
C GLY A 173 22.83 -20.89 8.75
N GLY A 174 22.07 -19.79 8.86
CA GLY A 174 21.12 -19.56 9.94
C GLY A 174 21.77 -19.10 11.24
N ALA A 175 23.05 -18.71 11.24
CA ALA A 175 23.76 -18.25 12.43
C ALA A 175 23.04 -17.08 13.14
N ARG A 176 22.39 -16.20 12.39
CA ARG A 176 21.61 -15.06 12.90
C ARG A 176 20.16 -15.40 13.27
N LYS A 177 19.69 -16.66 13.11
CA LYS A 177 18.41 -17.07 13.72
C LYS A 177 18.49 -16.91 15.23
N GLY A 178 17.46 -16.29 15.82
CA GLY A 178 17.44 -15.98 17.25
C GLY A 178 18.51 -14.95 17.67
N TRP A 179 18.90 -14.01 16.79
CA TRP A 179 19.94 -13.03 17.10
C TRP A 179 19.66 -12.23 18.39
N VAL A 180 18.43 -11.73 18.56
CA VAL A 180 18.07 -10.92 19.74
C VAL A 180 18.07 -11.76 21.01
N ILE A 181 17.51 -12.98 20.99
CA ILE A 181 17.52 -13.86 22.18
C ILE A 181 18.94 -14.29 22.55
N LYS A 182 19.83 -14.57 21.59
CA LYS A 182 21.25 -14.83 21.85
C LYS A 182 21.90 -13.66 22.57
N LYS A 183 21.65 -12.42 22.12
CA LYS A 183 22.14 -11.21 22.79
C LYS A 183 21.58 -11.07 24.22
N VAL A 184 20.30 -11.34 24.43
CA VAL A 184 19.67 -11.33 25.76
C VAL A 184 20.31 -12.36 26.70
N LEU A 185 20.64 -13.55 26.21
CA LEU A 185 21.25 -14.62 27.01
C LEU A 185 22.74 -14.38 27.32
N GLN A 186 23.46 -13.70 26.43
CA GLN A 186 24.88 -13.38 26.58
C GLN A 186 25.13 -12.20 27.55
N ASP A 187 24.26 -11.19 27.54
CA ASP A 187 24.38 -10.02 28.42
C ASP A 187 23.71 -10.28 29.78
N SER A 188 24.47 -10.24 30.87
CA SER A 188 23.97 -10.50 32.23
C SER A 188 22.90 -9.50 32.69
N SER A 189 23.00 -8.23 32.28
CA SER A 189 22.03 -7.18 32.59
C SER A 189 20.71 -7.41 31.85
N LEU A 190 20.77 -7.76 30.55
CA LEU A 190 19.57 -8.10 29.79
C LEU A 190 18.94 -9.40 30.30
N ARG A 191 19.74 -10.44 30.53
CA ARG A 191 19.27 -11.73 31.03
C ARG A 191 18.50 -11.59 32.33
N SER A 192 19.02 -10.83 33.30
CA SER A 192 18.35 -10.61 34.59
C SER A 192 16.99 -9.89 34.48
N LYS A 193 16.79 -9.09 33.43
CA LYS A 193 15.52 -8.36 33.19
C LYS A 193 14.52 -9.20 32.41
N TRP A 194 15.00 -9.94 31.43
CA TRP A 194 14.19 -10.64 30.44
C TRP A 194 13.86 -12.08 30.84
N ILE A 195 14.73 -12.77 31.56
CA ILE A 195 14.56 -14.18 31.92
C ILE A 195 14.17 -14.30 33.40
N LYS A 196 13.05 -14.96 33.67
CA LYS A 196 12.61 -15.25 35.05
C LYS A 196 13.25 -16.52 35.59
N SER A 197 13.24 -17.58 34.79
CA SER A 197 13.76 -18.90 35.12
C SER A 197 14.33 -19.56 33.86
N MET A 198 15.31 -20.43 34.05
CA MET A 198 15.93 -21.22 32.98
C MET A 198 16.09 -22.64 33.51
N ASN A 199 15.34 -23.56 32.91
CA ASN A 199 15.21 -24.94 33.36
C ASN A 199 15.50 -25.89 32.19
N ASP A 200 15.60 -27.18 32.45
CA ASP A 200 15.80 -28.20 31.38
C ASP A 200 14.66 -28.20 30.34
N ASN A 201 13.48 -27.70 30.70
CA ASN A 201 12.31 -27.58 29.83
C ASN A 201 12.26 -26.27 29.01
N GLY A 202 13.23 -25.35 29.17
CA GLY A 202 13.30 -24.11 28.40
C GLY A 202 13.53 -22.83 29.22
N VAL A 203 13.34 -21.70 28.56
CA VAL A 203 13.60 -20.35 29.10
C VAL A 203 12.27 -19.63 29.34
N GLU A 204 11.98 -19.25 30.58
CA GLU A 204 10.76 -18.49 30.91
C GLU A 204 10.99 -16.98 30.74
N ILE A 205 10.31 -16.38 29.76
CA ILE A 205 10.41 -14.95 29.46
C ILE A 205 9.55 -14.13 30.42
N ASN A 206 10.05 -12.97 30.85
CA ASN A 206 9.33 -12.00 31.64
C ASN A 206 8.17 -11.37 30.85
N SER A 207 6.93 -11.73 31.18
CA SER A 207 5.72 -11.23 30.52
C SER A 207 5.58 -9.70 30.51
N LYS A 208 6.06 -8.99 31.53
CA LYS A 208 6.06 -7.51 31.56
C LYS A 208 7.01 -6.93 30.52
N MET A 209 8.18 -7.56 30.34
CA MET A 209 9.14 -7.14 29.32
C MET A 209 8.64 -7.48 27.92
N ALA A 210 8.06 -8.66 27.73
CA ALA A 210 7.41 -9.05 26.47
C ALA A 210 6.32 -8.04 26.05
N TYR A 211 5.45 -7.64 26.97
CA TYR A 211 4.42 -6.64 26.69
C TYR A 211 5.01 -5.27 26.33
N ARG A 212 6.02 -4.80 27.07
CA ARG A 212 6.72 -3.54 26.76
C ARG A 212 7.39 -3.58 25.39
N TYR A 213 7.98 -4.71 25.02
CA TYR A 213 8.60 -4.91 23.72
C TYR A 213 7.57 -4.82 22.59
N GLY A 214 6.41 -5.47 22.75
CA GLY A 214 5.31 -5.35 21.79
C GLY A 214 4.83 -3.90 21.60
N LEU A 215 4.79 -3.08 22.66
CA LEU A 215 4.42 -1.65 22.54
C LEU A 215 5.45 -0.88 21.69
N ARG A 216 6.73 -1.26 21.78
CA ARG A 216 7.80 -0.67 20.96
C ARG A 216 7.71 -1.13 19.51
N ILE A 217 7.33 -2.39 19.27
CA ILE A 217 7.02 -2.89 17.92
C ILE A 217 5.87 -2.12 17.30
N GLU A 218 4.76 -1.95 18.01
CA GLU A 218 3.61 -1.17 17.53
C GLU A 218 4.01 0.25 17.15
N LYS A 219 4.91 0.86 17.92
CA LYS A 219 5.40 2.21 17.63
C LYS A 219 6.35 2.25 16.43
N ALA A 220 7.22 1.25 16.28
CA ALA A 220 8.11 1.12 15.13
C ALA A 220 7.31 0.89 13.84
N LEU A 221 6.33 -0.03 13.87
CA LEU A 221 5.41 -0.27 12.76
C LEU A 221 4.59 0.97 12.41
N GLU A 222 4.21 1.79 13.39
CA GLU A 222 3.48 3.05 13.15
C GLU A 222 4.33 4.02 12.32
N LEU A 223 5.61 4.17 12.67
CA LEU A 223 6.55 5.02 11.93
C LEU A 223 6.89 4.44 10.56
N LEU A 224 7.10 3.12 10.46
CA LEU A 224 7.31 2.43 9.19
C LEU A 224 6.14 2.64 8.23
N ALA A 225 4.90 2.57 8.71
CA ALA A 225 3.72 2.83 7.87
C ALA A 225 3.69 4.27 7.34
N VAL A 226 4.03 5.25 8.18
CA VAL A 226 4.10 6.66 7.76
C VAL A 226 5.22 6.87 6.75
N LEU A 227 6.41 6.32 7.01
CA LEU A 227 7.56 6.38 6.11
C LEU A 227 7.21 5.73 4.76
N ALA A 228 6.75 4.49 4.76
CA ALA A 228 6.35 3.78 3.53
C ALA A 228 5.29 4.55 2.72
N HIS A 229 4.30 5.14 3.39
CA HIS A 229 3.23 5.91 2.74
C HIS A 229 3.70 7.23 2.12
N ILE A 230 4.68 7.91 2.74
CA ILE A 230 5.13 9.25 2.33
C ILE A 230 6.36 9.18 1.42
N SER A 231 7.28 8.24 1.65
CA SER A 231 8.54 8.15 0.95
C SER A 231 8.53 7.20 -0.26
N GLY A 232 7.57 6.27 -0.37
CA GLY A 232 7.51 5.29 -1.46
C GLY A 232 7.16 5.84 -2.86
N GLY A 233 7.07 7.16 -3.00
CA GLY A 233 6.56 7.86 -4.19
C GLY A 233 5.20 8.48 -3.94
N PHE A 234 4.32 8.42 -4.94
CA PHE A 234 2.93 8.86 -4.79
C PHE A 234 2.19 7.98 -3.77
N PRO A 235 1.14 8.48 -3.11
CA PRO A 235 0.55 7.82 -1.95
C PRO A 235 -0.20 6.54 -2.34
N LEU A 236 0.01 5.47 -1.56
CA LEU A 236 -0.84 4.28 -1.55
C LEU A 236 -2.25 4.63 -1.07
N ARG A 237 -3.28 3.87 -1.48
CA ARG A 237 -4.51 3.91 -0.69
C ARG A 237 -4.20 3.29 0.67
N ALA A 238 -4.71 3.91 1.73
CA ALA A 238 -4.42 3.50 3.10
C ALA A 238 -4.65 2.00 3.32
N TRP A 239 -5.77 1.48 2.83
CA TRP A 239 -6.10 0.06 2.94
C TRP A 239 -5.13 -0.85 2.16
N GLU A 240 -4.61 -0.42 1.00
CA GLU A 240 -3.63 -1.18 0.19
C GLU A 240 -2.31 -1.39 0.96
N LEU A 241 -1.88 -0.38 1.73
CA LEU A 241 -0.67 -0.47 2.55
C LEU A 241 -0.83 -1.42 3.74
N LEU A 242 -1.98 -1.36 4.42
CA LEU A 242 -2.17 -2.11 5.67
C LEU A 242 -2.30 -3.62 5.47
N VAL A 243 -2.60 -4.07 4.25
CA VAL A 243 -2.71 -5.50 3.89
C VAL A 243 -1.43 -6.08 3.27
N VAL A 244 -0.34 -5.32 3.26
CA VAL A 244 0.96 -5.73 2.69
C VAL A 244 1.54 -6.91 3.49
N ARG A 245 1.91 -7.98 2.78
CA ARG A 245 2.55 -9.17 3.35
C ARG A 245 4.04 -9.23 3.05
N HIS A 246 4.81 -9.70 4.03
CA HIS A 246 6.26 -9.86 3.93
C HIS A 246 6.70 -11.27 3.48
N ARG A 247 5.79 -12.26 3.53
CA ARG A 247 6.02 -13.64 3.09
C ARG A 247 4.80 -14.19 2.35
N ASN A 248 5.04 -15.19 1.52
CA ASN A 248 3.98 -15.86 0.77
C ASN A 248 3.02 -16.60 1.70
N THR A 249 1.74 -16.64 1.33
CA THR A 249 0.67 -17.32 2.09
C THR A 249 -0.17 -18.18 1.17
N SER A 250 -0.82 -19.21 1.69
CA SER A 250 -1.78 -20.02 0.91
C SER A 250 -2.90 -19.16 0.33
N ASN A 251 -3.51 -18.30 1.15
CA ASN A 251 -4.77 -17.63 0.79
C ASN A 251 -4.61 -16.36 -0.06
N GLY A 252 -3.41 -15.79 -0.20
CA GLY A 252 -3.24 -14.80 -1.26
C GLY A 252 -1.89 -14.83 -1.94
N GLY A 253 -1.24 -15.98 -1.96
CA GLY A 253 -0.10 -16.25 -2.82
C GLY A 253 1.10 -15.37 -2.51
N ILE A 254 1.62 -14.73 -3.56
CA ILE A 254 2.88 -13.98 -3.54
C ILE A 254 2.80 -12.78 -2.59
N ARG A 255 3.87 -12.60 -1.82
CA ARG A 255 4.11 -11.47 -0.90
C ARG A 255 4.13 -10.11 -1.63
N ASN A 256 3.94 -9.05 -0.86
CA ASN A 256 3.91 -7.68 -1.37
C ASN A 256 5.24 -6.94 -1.18
N ILE A 257 6.09 -7.38 -0.25
CA ILE A 257 7.41 -6.80 0.00
C ILE A 257 8.45 -7.62 -0.74
N LEU A 258 9.12 -7.00 -1.71
CA LEU A 258 10.11 -7.63 -2.58
C LEU A 258 11.41 -6.80 -2.58
N CYS A 259 12.51 -7.40 -3.00
CA CYS A 259 13.79 -6.69 -3.21
C CYS A 259 14.17 -6.70 -4.70
N ASP A 260 14.51 -5.52 -5.24
CA ASP A 260 14.98 -5.37 -6.61
C ASP A 260 16.19 -4.41 -6.67
N GLN A 261 17.32 -4.94 -7.14
CA GLN A 261 18.64 -4.29 -7.26
C GLN A 261 18.95 -3.31 -6.11
N GLY A 262 18.95 -3.87 -4.89
CA GLY A 262 19.26 -3.18 -3.65
C GLY A 262 18.12 -2.37 -3.04
N LEU A 263 17.01 -2.13 -3.72
CA LEU A 263 15.88 -1.41 -3.13
C LEU A 263 14.76 -2.36 -2.72
N ILE A 264 14.18 -2.10 -1.55
CA ILE A 264 12.94 -2.75 -1.14
C ILE A 264 11.78 -2.08 -1.86
N MET A 265 10.88 -2.87 -2.43
CA MET A 265 9.66 -2.40 -3.07
C MET A 265 8.42 -2.98 -2.41
N ILE A 266 7.38 -2.15 -2.30
CA ILE A 266 6.03 -2.54 -1.94
C ILE A 266 5.21 -2.64 -3.22
N VAL A 267 4.67 -3.82 -3.49
CA VAL A 267 3.88 -4.13 -4.67
C VAL A 267 2.42 -4.34 -4.27
N THR A 268 1.55 -3.49 -4.79
CA THR A 268 0.11 -3.53 -4.49
C THR A 268 -0.69 -3.58 -5.78
N GLY A 269 -1.74 -4.39 -5.80
CA GLY A 269 -2.74 -4.40 -6.88
C GLY A 269 -3.87 -3.42 -6.60
N ALA A 270 -4.06 -2.43 -7.46
CA ALA A 270 -5.23 -1.58 -7.41
C ALA A 270 -6.44 -2.30 -8.05
N HIS A 271 -7.50 -2.54 -7.27
CA HIS A 271 -8.70 -3.26 -7.69
C HIS A 271 -9.76 -2.37 -8.37
N LYS A 272 -9.54 -1.05 -8.46
CA LYS A 272 -10.49 -0.15 -9.14
C LYS A 272 -10.50 -0.47 -10.65
N GLY A 273 -11.63 -0.95 -11.13
CA GLY A 273 -11.82 -1.33 -12.53
C GLY A 273 -11.64 -2.82 -12.81
N PHE A 274 -11.20 -3.65 -11.86
CA PHE A 274 -11.03 -5.10 -12.07
C PHE A 274 -12.32 -5.77 -12.55
N THR A 275 -13.46 -5.41 -11.97
CA THR A 275 -14.78 -5.91 -12.39
C THR A 275 -15.16 -5.50 -13.82
N THR A 276 -14.55 -4.44 -14.35
CA THR A 276 -14.83 -3.90 -15.70
C THR A 276 -13.80 -4.35 -16.74
N THR A 277 -12.51 -4.40 -16.39
CA THR A 277 -11.40 -4.70 -17.30
C THR A 277 -10.88 -6.14 -17.16
N GLY A 278 -11.26 -6.85 -16.09
CA GLY A 278 -10.71 -8.17 -15.74
C GLY A 278 -9.23 -8.14 -15.34
N ARG A 279 -8.61 -6.95 -15.20
CA ARG A 279 -7.17 -6.79 -15.03
C ARG A 279 -6.80 -6.09 -13.72
N LEU A 280 -5.83 -6.65 -13.02
CA LEU A 280 -5.25 -6.05 -11.81
C LEU A 280 -4.16 -5.06 -12.20
N LYS A 281 -4.29 -3.78 -11.81
CA LYS A 281 -3.22 -2.79 -12.03
C LYS A 281 -2.19 -2.90 -10.92
N ILE A 282 -1.02 -3.46 -11.25
CA ILE A 282 0.10 -3.57 -10.31
C ILE A 282 0.85 -2.22 -10.25
N ILE A 283 1.10 -1.76 -9.02
CA ILE A 283 1.86 -0.54 -8.74
C ILE A 283 3.03 -0.90 -7.83
N HIS A 284 4.24 -0.57 -8.29
CA HIS A 284 5.49 -0.72 -7.55
C HIS A 284 5.85 0.58 -6.85
N ARG A 285 6.26 0.48 -5.59
CA ARG A 285 6.69 1.61 -4.80
C ARG A 285 7.98 1.26 -4.09
N PHE A 286 9.07 1.82 -4.58
CA PHE A 286 10.38 1.59 -4.00
C PHE A 286 10.54 2.47 -2.77
N LEU A 287 11.08 1.89 -1.71
CA LEU A 287 11.41 2.62 -0.48
C LEU A 287 12.84 3.18 -0.59
N PRO A 288 13.12 4.34 0.04
CA PRO A 288 14.48 4.83 0.15
C PRO A 288 15.32 3.87 1.01
N ARG A 289 16.64 3.86 0.82
CA ARG A 289 17.53 2.86 1.42
C ARG A 289 17.47 2.89 2.95
N GLU A 290 17.35 4.08 3.51
CA GLU A 290 17.24 4.33 4.96
C GLU A 290 16.01 3.61 5.52
N VAL A 291 14.86 3.69 4.85
CA VAL A 291 13.63 3.02 5.28
C VAL A 291 13.67 1.52 4.97
N GLY A 292 14.18 1.14 3.80
CA GLY A 292 14.34 -0.25 3.40
C GLY A 292 15.23 -1.03 4.35
N SER A 293 16.35 -0.44 4.80
CA SER A 293 17.28 -1.07 5.75
C SER A 293 16.61 -1.31 7.11
N LEU A 294 15.86 -0.34 7.63
CA LEU A 294 15.14 -0.48 8.89
C LEU A 294 14.06 -1.57 8.81
N LEU A 295 13.34 -1.63 7.68
CA LEU A 295 12.36 -2.69 7.42
C LEU A 295 13.04 -4.06 7.32
N THR A 296 14.17 -4.17 6.61
CA THR A 296 14.91 -5.43 6.50
C THR A 296 15.42 -5.90 7.85
N TYR A 297 16.02 -5.03 8.67
CA TYR A 297 16.44 -5.40 10.03
C TYR A 297 15.26 -5.79 10.93
N TYR A 298 14.13 -5.10 10.81
CA TYR A 298 12.91 -5.49 11.50
C TYR A 298 12.49 -6.92 11.13
N LEU A 299 12.34 -7.21 9.83
CA LEU A 299 11.91 -8.53 9.35
C LEU A 299 12.95 -9.63 9.64
N TRP A 300 14.24 -9.29 9.61
CA TRP A 300 15.33 -10.24 9.74
C TRP A 300 15.66 -10.59 11.19
N LEU A 301 15.69 -9.61 12.09
CA LEU A 301 16.20 -9.79 13.46
C LEU A 301 15.12 -9.63 14.53
N VAL A 302 14.20 -8.67 14.35
CA VAL A 302 13.19 -8.32 15.36
C VAL A 302 11.97 -9.22 15.28
N LEU A 303 11.43 -9.43 14.08
CA LEU A 303 10.19 -10.17 13.86
C LEU A 303 10.31 -11.63 14.32
N PRO A 304 11.38 -12.39 14.01
CA PRO A 304 11.50 -13.77 14.51
C PRO A 304 11.49 -13.84 16.04
N PHE A 305 12.20 -12.93 16.70
CA PHE A 305 12.18 -12.86 18.17
C PHE A 305 10.80 -12.46 18.72
N TRP A 306 10.06 -11.62 18.00
CA TRP A 306 8.69 -11.28 18.39
C TRP A 306 7.72 -12.44 18.23
N GLU A 307 7.81 -13.18 17.12
CA GLU A 307 7.05 -14.43 16.92
C GLU A 307 7.39 -15.45 18.02
N ASP A 308 8.68 -15.60 18.37
CA ASP A 308 9.13 -16.45 19.47
C ASP A 308 8.55 -16.00 20.83
N ILE A 309 8.58 -14.71 21.15
CA ILE A 309 7.93 -14.18 22.37
C ILE A 309 6.44 -14.52 22.37
N GLN A 310 5.77 -14.34 21.23
CA GLN A 310 4.34 -14.61 21.12
C GLN A 310 4.00 -16.09 21.32
N ALA A 311 4.78 -17.01 20.75
CA ALA A 311 4.66 -18.42 21.04
C ALA A 311 4.89 -18.73 22.52
N ASN A 312 6.01 -18.28 23.09
CA ASN A 312 6.44 -18.71 24.42
C ASN A 312 5.71 -18.02 25.59
N VAL A 313 5.16 -16.82 25.39
CA VAL A 313 4.48 -16.05 26.46
C VAL A 313 2.96 -16.13 26.35
N TRP A 314 2.43 -16.26 25.13
CA TRP A 314 0.99 -16.18 24.86
C TRP A 314 0.45 -17.40 24.09
N ASP A 315 1.23 -18.48 23.98
CA ASP A 315 0.87 -19.75 23.33
C ASP A 315 0.30 -19.58 21.91
N LYS A 316 0.86 -18.60 21.18
CA LYS A 316 0.43 -18.29 19.82
C LYS A 316 1.12 -19.22 18.82
N SER A 317 0.33 -20.02 18.10
CA SER A 317 0.81 -20.97 17.09
C SER A 317 0.78 -20.42 15.65
N ILE A 318 -0.10 -19.44 15.37
CA ILE A 318 -0.32 -18.89 14.02
C ILE A 318 0.16 -17.45 13.96
N PHE A 319 1.05 -17.15 13.02
CA PHE A 319 1.62 -15.82 12.82
C PHE A 319 1.18 -15.18 11.50
N ASN A 320 0.66 -13.96 11.60
CA ASN A 320 0.13 -13.24 10.44
C ASN A 320 1.28 -12.75 9.54
N ALA A 321 1.20 -13.04 8.24
CA ALA A 321 2.18 -12.59 7.25
C ALA A 321 2.06 -11.09 6.92
N GLY A 322 0.93 -10.46 7.25
CA GLY A 322 0.64 -9.05 7.10
C GLY A 322 1.45 -8.21 8.09
N LEU A 323 2.16 -7.22 7.57
CA LEU A 323 3.02 -6.36 8.38
C LEU A 323 2.20 -5.44 9.33
N TRP A 324 0.99 -5.05 8.91
CA TRP A 324 0.07 -4.18 9.65
C TRP A 324 -1.35 -4.76 9.67
N ALA A 325 -1.52 -6.05 9.95
CA ALA A 325 -2.80 -6.78 9.82
C ALA A 325 -4.05 -6.04 10.35
N THR A 326 -5.10 -6.01 9.52
CA THR A 326 -6.42 -5.39 9.79
C THR A 326 -7.43 -6.40 10.36
N GLU A 327 -8.56 -5.95 10.95
CA GLU A 327 -9.61 -6.82 11.53
C GLU A 327 -10.13 -7.89 10.55
N GLY A 328 -10.48 -7.52 9.33
CA GLY A 328 -11.08 -8.44 8.34
C GLY A 328 -10.13 -9.53 7.82
N THR A 329 -8.81 -9.28 7.90
CA THR A 329 -7.78 -10.29 7.58
C THR A 329 -7.65 -11.38 8.64
N GLN A 330 -8.06 -11.10 9.89
CA GLN A 330 -8.05 -12.11 10.97
C GLN A 330 -9.37 -12.87 11.07
N GLU A 331 -10.52 -12.26 10.75
CA GLU A 331 -11.82 -12.94 10.77
C GLU A 331 -11.92 -14.07 9.74
N SER A 332 -11.34 -13.86 8.55
CA SER A 332 -11.26 -14.88 7.50
C SER A 332 -10.29 -16.02 7.85
N GLU A 333 -9.30 -15.78 8.73
CA GLU A 333 -8.42 -16.81 9.27
C GLU A 333 -9.07 -17.55 10.45
N ARG A 334 -9.85 -16.86 11.31
CA ARG A 334 -10.59 -17.45 12.44
C ARG A 334 -11.74 -18.37 12.02
N GLN A 335 -12.36 -18.13 10.87
CA GLN A 335 -13.42 -19.01 10.36
C GLN A 335 -12.89 -20.40 9.96
N GLN A 336 -11.61 -20.52 9.61
CA GLN A 336 -11.00 -21.80 9.24
C GLN A 336 -10.68 -22.70 10.45
N ASP A 337 -10.42 -22.13 11.63
CA ASP A 337 -10.21 -22.90 12.86
C ASP A 337 -11.51 -23.53 13.41
N GLY A 338 -12.68 -22.99 13.01
CA GLY A 338 -13.99 -23.55 13.37
C GLY A 338 -14.50 -24.62 12.38
N GLU A 339 -14.11 -24.56 11.10
CA GLU A 339 -14.62 -25.44 10.05
C GLU A 339 -13.88 -26.79 9.94
N GLN A 340 -12.75 -26.97 10.64
CA GLN A 340 -12.07 -28.28 10.72
C GLN A 340 -12.51 -29.14 11.92
N ALA A 341 -13.42 -28.68 12.77
CA ALA A 341 -13.87 -29.41 13.95
C ALA A 341 -15.28 -30.03 13.87
N ASP A 342 -16.19 -29.57 13.00
CA ASP A 342 -17.56 -30.09 12.95
C ASP A 342 -17.99 -30.47 11.52
N GLY A 343 -17.54 -31.65 11.11
CA GLY A 343 -18.23 -32.43 10.09
C GLY A 343 -19.34 -33.27 10.73
N ALA A 344 -20.52 -32.71 10.97
CA ALA A 344 -21.81 -33.43 10.96
C ALA A 344 -23.00 -32.52 11.35
N MET A 345 -24.08 -32.67 10.58
CA MET A 345 -25.49 -32.34 10.84
C MET A 345 -26.05 -30.98 10.38
N GLU A 346 -27.28 -31.12 9.88
CA GLU A 346 -28.06 -30.20 9.07
C GLU A 346 -28.79 -29.10 9.85
N ALA A 347 -29.11 -28.06 9.09
CA ALA A 347 -30.35 -27.26 9.10
C ALA A 347 -31.12 -27.07 10.41
N SER A 348 -31.30 -25.80 10.81
CA SER A 348 -32.63 -25.21 11.09
C SER A 348 -32.51 -23.74 11.51
N GLN A 349 -33.67 -23.09 11.55
CA GLN A 349 -33.91 -21.68 11.38
C GLN A 349 -33.87 -20.85 12.68
N ALA A 350 -33.79 -19.54 12.46
CA ALA A 350 -34.59 -18.48 13.10
C ALA A 350 -34.31 -18.03 14.55
N GLU A 351 -34.39 -16.69 14.64
CA GLU A 351 -34.95 -15.89 15.73
C GLU A 351 -34.06 -15.40 16.88
N ALA A 352 -34.50 -14.24 17.36
CA ALA A 352 -33.73 -13.21 18.00
C ALA A 352 -33.98 -13.15 19.51
N SER A 353 -33.04 -12.47 20.18
CA SER A 353 -33.17 -11.82 21.50
C SER A 353 -33.27 -12.74 22.72
N GLN A 354 -32.25 -12.72 23.59
CA GLN A 354 -32.38 -12.13 24.93
C GLN A 354 -31.04 -12.12 25.69
N VAL A 355 -30.98 -11.17 26.61
CA VAL A 355 -29.87 -10.67 27.42
C VAL A 355 -29.56 -11.64 28.57
N GLY A 356 -28.28 -11.79 28.94
CA GLY A 356 -27.92 -12.32 30.25
C GLY A 356 -26.53 -12.94 30.34
N GLU A 357 -25.57 -12.10 30.76
CA GLU A 357 -24.44 -12.45 31.63
C GLU A 357 -23.44 -13.52 31.19
N GLY A 358 -22.22 -13.04 30.94
CA GLY A 358 -21.05 -13.88 30.66
C GLY A 358 -20.10 -13.28 29.64
N ARG A 359 -19.93 -11.94 29.59
CA ARG A 359 -18.74 -11.36 28.95
C ARG A 359 -17.53 -11.74 29.80
N GLN A 360 -16.99 -12.94 29.55
CA GLN A 360 -15.58 -13.16 29.80
C GLN A 360 -14.86 -12.20 28.86
N ASP A 361 -14.34 -11.11 29.45
CA ASP A 361 -13.40 -10.21 28.80
C ASP A 361 -12.21 -11.05 28.31
N GLY A 362 -12.28 -11.45 27.04
CA GLY A 362 -11.22 -12.14 26.34
C GLY A 362 -10.00 -11.24 26.34
N TRP A 363 -9.01 -11.61 27.14
CA TRP A 363 -7.68 -11.03 27.16
C TRP A 363 -7.13 -10.97 25.72
N ARG A 364 -7.01 -9.75 25.17
CA ARG A 364 -6.46 -9.49 23.83
C ARG A 364 -4.95 -9.71 23.87
N LEU A 365 -4.47 -10.77 23.23
CA LEU A 365 -3.08 -11.24 23.26
C LEU A 365 -2.12 -10.21 22.60
N GLY A 366 -1.53 -9.33 23.41
CA GLY A 366 -0.41 -8.44 23.03
C GLY A 366 -0.78 -7.00 22.60
N PRO A 367 0.18 -6.07 22.46
CA PRO A 367 -0.11 -4.64 22.36
C PRO A 367 -0.71 -4.20 21.01
N GLY A 368 -1.75 -3.34 21.09
CA GLY A 368 -2.24 -2.44 20.03
C GLY A 368 -3.62 -2.78 19.43
N GLU A 369 -4.52 -1.78 19.36
CA GLU A 369 -5.76 -1.85 18.54
C GLU A 369 -5.41 -2.09 17.06
N HIS A 370 -6.30 -2.76 16.34
CA HIS A 370 -6.16 -3.11 14.92
C HIS A 370 -5.65 -1.97 14.03
N TRP A 371 -4.87 -2.33 13.02
CA TRP A 371 -4.36 -1.37 12.05
C TRP A 371 -5.50 -0.90 11.13
N THR A 372 -5.76 0.41 11.14
CA THR A 372 -6.86 1.01 10.39
C THR A 372 -6.43 2.30 9.70
N SER A 373 -7.13 2.68 8.64
CA SER A 373 -6.89 3.94 7.92
C SER A 373 -6.97 5.19 8.85
N PRO A 374 -7.90 5.25 9.82
CA PRO A 374 -7.90 6.30 10.85
C PRO A 374 -6.67 6.27 11.76
N ARG A 375 -6.14 5.10 12.11
CA ARG A 375 -4.89 4.98 12.89
C ARG A 375 -3.71 5.59 12.13
N LEU A 376 -3.48 5.18 10.88
CA LEU A 376 -2.44 5.77 10.02
C LEU A 376 -2.62 7.29 9.83
N SER A 377 -3.87 7.75 9.64
CA SER A 377 -4.16 9.19 9.55
C SER A 377 -3.78 9.95 10.82
N ARG A 378 -4.01 9.38 12.00
CA ARG A 378 -3.60 9.98 13.29
C ARG A 378 -2.08 10.02 13.44
N SER A 379 -1.39 8.98 12.97
CA SER A 379 0.08 8.88 12.99
C SER A 379 0.72 9.95 12.11
N ILE A 380 0.24 10.10 10.86
CA ILE A 380 0.66 11.16 9.94
C ILE A 380 0.41 12.54 10.57
N ARG A 381 -0.77 12.75 11.17
CA ARG A 381 -1.12 14.01 11.82
C ARG A 381 -0.19 14.36 12.97
N ARG A 382 0.15 13.39 13.82
CA ARG A 382 1.03 13.61 14.97
C ARG A 382 2.44 13.96 14.52
N LEU A 383 2.99 13.19 13.57
CA LEU A 383 4.33 13.41 13.05
C LEU A 383 4.45 14.76 12.34
N SER A 384 3.50 15.08 11.45
CA SER A 384 3.50 16.35 10.72
C SER A 384 3.36 17.56 11.65
N ALA A 385 2.49 17.48 12.67
CA ALA A 385 2.35 18.55 13.64
C ALA A 385 3.64 18.79 14.43
N LEU A 386 4.35 17.71 14.78
CA LEU A 386 5.63 17.78 15.49
C LEU A 386 6.75 18.34 14.59
N ALA A 387 6.82 17.90 13.33
CA ALA A 387 7.93 18.21 12.44
C ALA A 387 7.83 19.61 11.80
N CYS A 388 6.63 20.02 11.41
CA CYS A 388 6.42 21.25 10.64
C CYS A 388 5.21 22.09 11.10
N GLY A 389 4.60 21.76 12.25
CA GLY A 389 3.45 22.49 12.78
C GLY A 389 2.14 22.30 12.00
N GLN A 390 2.15 21.54 10.91
CA GLN A 390 0.98 21.30 10.06
C GLN A 390 0.30 19.98 10.39
N LYS A 391 -1.03 19.93 10.38
CA LYS A 391 -1.79 18.71 10.69
C LYS A 391 -2.19 17.98 9.42
N LEU A 392 -1.28 17.15 8.90
CA LEU A 392 -1.55 16.32 7.72
C LEU A 392 -2.40 15.09 8.06
N ASN A 393 -3.06 14.53 7.07
CA ASN A 393 -3.76 13.25 7.09
C ASN A 393 -3.67 12.61 5.69
N ILE A 394 -4.12 11.37 5.54
CA ILE A 394 -4.01 10.60 4.29
C ILE A 394 -4.61 11.36 3.09
N SER A 395 -5.80 11.95 3.25
CA SER A 395 -6.47 12.70 2.17
C SER A 395 -5.71 13.97 1.80
N SER A 396 -5.31 14.78 2.78
CA SER A 396 -4.50 15.99 2.51
C SER A 396 -3.16 15.64 1.86
N TRP A 397 -2.48 14.60 2.34
CA TRP A 397 -1.22 14.15 1.76
C TRP A 397 -1.40 13.72 0.30
N ARG A 398 -2.54 13.12 -0.03
CA ARG A 398 -2.86 12.76 -1.42
C ARG A 398 -2.89 13.95 -2.37
N HIS A 399 -3.56 15.03 -1.99
CA HIS A 399 -3.57 16.23 -2.80
C HIS A 399 -2.20 16.94 -2.84
N ILE A 400 -1.52 16.99 -1.70
CA ILE A 400 -0.21 17.65 -1.56
C ILE A 400 0.85 16.94 -2.40
N SER A 401 0.98 15.62 -2.28
CA SER A 401 1.95 14.81 -3.04
C SER A 401 1.70 14.87 -4.54
N THR A 402 0.45 14.77 -4.99
CA THR A 402 0.10 14.96 -6.41
C THR A 402 0.50 16.35 -6.91
N ALA A 403 0.23 17.41 -6.14
CA ALA A 403 0.60 18.76 -6.52
C ALA A 403 2.12 19.01 -6.54
N ILE A 404 2.85 18.47 -5.55
CA ILE A 404 4.32 18.45 -5.54
C ILE A 404 4.82 17.75 -6.80
N GLY A 405 4.30 16.56 -7.10
CA GLY A 405 4.69 15.80 -8.28
C GLY A 405 4.44 16.53 -9.59
N ARG A 406 3.28 17.20 -9.72
CA ARG A 406 2.98 18.05 -10.89
C ARG A 406 3.93 19.24 -11.00
N ARG A 407 4.44 19.80 -9.90
CA ARG A 407 5.37 20.94 -9.95
C ARG A 407 6.80 20.52 -10.30
N TYR A 408 7.26 19.38 -9.78
CA TYR A 408 8.67 18.99 -9.85
C TYR A 408 9.00 17.90 -10.89
N PHE A 409 8.03 17.07 -11.31
CA PHE A 409 8.28 16.00 -12.30
C PHE A 409 7.76 16.27 -13.72
N ARG A 410 6.99 17.34 -13.95
CA ARG A 410 6.33 17.60 -15.26
C ARG A 410 7.27 17.75 -16.47
N ASN A 411 8.58 17.91 -16.26
CA ASN A 411 9.55 18.07 -17.35
C ASN A 411 10.33 16.78 -17.67
N ALA A 412 10.12 15.69 -16.93
CA ALA A 412 10.76 14.40 -17.16
C ALA A 412 9.97 13.64 -18.24
N SER A 413 10.35 13.77 -19.51
CA SER A 413 9.83 13.12 -20.73
C SER A 413 8.32 12.80 -20.83
N THR A 414 7.73 13.05 -21.99
CA THR A 414 6.32 12.77 -22.31
C THR A 414 5.88 11.33 -21.97
N ALA A 415 6.79 10.35 -21.97
CA ALA A 415 6.50 8.97 -21.57
C ALA A 415 6.21 8.81 -20.06
N HIS A 416 7.00 9.45 -19.17
CA HIS A 416 6.79 9.33 -17.72
C HIS A 416 5.61 10.21 -17.24
N THR A 417 5.32 11.29 -17.97
CA THR A 417 4.16 12.14 -17.70
C THR A 417 2.83 11.39 -17.92
N ARG A 418 2.77 10.45 -18.86
CA ARG A 418 1.60 9.58 -19.09
C ARG A 418 1.35 8.65 -17.89
N LEU A 419 2.40 8.05 -17.33
CA LEU A 419 2.29 7.24 -16.11
C LEU A 419 1.79 8.06 -14.91
N LEU A 420 2.24 9.31 -14.76
CA LEU A 420 1.70 10.20 -13.71
C LEU A 420 0.20 10.44 -13.89
N HIS A 421 -0.28 10.61 -15.13
CA HIS A 421 -1.70 10.79 -15.43
C HIS A 421 -2.51 9.51 -15.21
N GLU A 422 -1.92 8.34 -15.49
CA GLU A 422 -2.50 7.03 -15.25
C GLU A 422 -2.58 6.61 -13.78
N VAL A 423 -1.66 7.10 -12.94
CA VAL A 423 -1.64 6.83 -11.48
C VAL A 423 -2.57 7.81 -10.76
N ASP A 424 -2.80 9.00 -11.32
CA ASP A 424 -3.68 10.05 -10.79
C ASP A 424 -5.13 9.94 -11.28
N SER A 425 -5.37 9.35 -12.46
CA SER A 425 -6.71 9.02 -12.97
C SER A 425 -7.35 7.93 -12.11
N ASP A 426 -8.21 8.33 -11.18
CA ASP A 426 -9.13 7.45 -10.46
C ASP A 426 -10.25 6.89 -11.38
N ASN A 427 -10.18 7.13 -12.70
CA ASN A 427 -11.23 6.85 -13.66
C ASN A 427 -10.84 5.77 -14.69
N SER A 428 -11.65 4.72 -14.71
CA SER A 428 -11.39 3.40 -15.28
C SER A 428 -12.08 3.17 -16.64
N GLY A 429 -11.92 4.10 -17.59
CA GLY A 429 -12.73 4.08 -18.82
C GLY A 429 -12.01 4.19 -20.15
N SER A 430 -10.75 4.65 -20.19
CA SER A 430 -10.04 4.78 -21.47
C SER A 430 -8.58 4.38 -21.30
N GLU A 431 -8.30 3.08 -21.36
CA GLU A 431 -7.04 2.66 -21.97
C GLU A 431 -7.23 2.95 -23.46
N SER A 432 -6.79 4.12 -23.93
CA SER A 432 -6.49 4.23 -25.34
C SER A 432 -5.31 3.29 -25.58
N ASP A 433 -5.55 2.15 -26.23
CA ASP A 433 -4.54 1.25 -26.84
C ASP A 433 -3.79 2.04 -27.95
N SER A 434 -3.18 3.16 -27.58
CA SER A 434 -2.37 4.02 -28.44
C SER A 434 -0.91 4.02 -27.97
N ASP A 435 -0.49 2.91 -27.34
CA ASP A 435 0.93 2.64 -27.20
C ASP A 435 1.41 2.18 -28.58
N GLU A 436 2.21 3.01 -29.25
CA GLU A 436 2.94 2.57 -30.44
C GLU A 436 3.81 1.38 -30.01
N ASP A 437 3.57 0.21 -30.61
CA ASP A 437 4.37 -0.97 -30.33
C ASP A 437 5.83 -0.71 -30.69
N SER A 438 6.72 -1.18 -29.82
CA SER A 438 8.17 -1.18 -30.04
C SER A 438 8.49 -1.88 -31.36
N PRO A 439 9.30 -1.25 -32.23
CA PRO A 439 9.77 -1.89 -33.46
C PRO A 439 10.46 -3.24 -33.24
N TYR A 440 11.10 -3.44 -32.08
CA TYR A 440 11.74 -4.70 -31.70
C TYR A 440 10.71 -5.82 -31.44
N ASP A 441 9.61 -5.50 -30.76
CA ASP A 441 8.55 -6.47 -30.45
C ASP A 441 7.77 -6.83 -31.72
N LEU A 442 7.48 -5.83 -32.56
CA LEU A 442 6.87 -6.04 -33.86
C LEU A 442 7.75 -6.91 -34.78
N GLN A 443 9.06 -6.70 -34.75
CA GLN A 443 10.01 -7.56 -35.48
C GLN A 443 10.02 -8.99 -34.93
N ALA A 444 9.75 -9.18 -33.64
CA ALA A 444 9.55 -10.49 -33.03
C ALA A 444 8.13 -11.07 -33.25
N GLY A 445 7.26 -10.38 -34.00
CA GLY A 445 5.91 -10.84 -34.35
C GLY A 445 4.86 -10.64 -33.25
N HIS A 446 5.14 -9.80 -32.25
CA HIS A 446 4.24 -9.56 -31.12
C HIS A 446 4.02 -8.07 -30.89
N GLY A 447 2.82 -7.67 -30.47
CA GLY A 447 2.64 -6.33 -29.89
C GLY A 447 3.42 -6.23 -28.58
N SER A 448 3.92 -5.05 -28.21
CA SER A 448 4.76 -4.84 -27.02
C SER A 448 4.12 -5.32 -25.74
N LYS A 449 2.79 -5.23 -25.68
CA LYS A 449 1.97 -5.78 -24.59
C LYS A 449 2.09 -7.30 -24.46
N THR A 450 2.04 -8.02 -25.58
CA THR A 450 2.18 -9.49 -25.60
C THR A 450 3.63 -9.90 -25.35
N ALA A 451 4.59 -9.16 -25.94
CA ALA A 451 6.01 -9.39 -25.73
C ALA A 451 6.38 -9.30 -24.24
N GLY A 452 6.02 -8.21 -23.57
CA GLY A 452 6.32 -7.99 -22.15
C GLY A 452 5.57 -8.89 -21.16
N LEU A 453 4.45 -9.51 -21.57
CA LEU A 453 3.69 -10.44 -20.70
C LEU A 453 4.14 -11.89 -20.81
N ILE A 454 4.77 -12.29 -21.93
CA ILE A 454 5.01 -13.70 -22.24
C ILE A 454 6.51 -13.99 -22.43
N TYR A 455 7.28 -13.08 -23.02
CA TYR A 455 8.63 -13.38 -23.51
C TYR A 455 9.71 -12.59 -22.76
N GLY A 456 10.87 -13.22 -22.52
CA GLY A 456 12.05 -12.56 -21.96
C GLY A 456 11.92 -12.05 -20.52
N ARG A 457 10.99 -12.61 -19.73
CA ARG A 457 10.64 -12.13 -18.39
C ARG A 457 11.72 -12.45 -17.36
N LEU A 458 12.11 -11.46 -16.57
CA LEU A 458 13.07 -11.64 -15.49
C LEU A 458 12.44 -12.41 -14.32
N VAL A 459 13.24 -13.20 -13.60
CA VAL A 459 12.81 -13.93 -12.37
C VAL A 459 12.29 -12.98 -11.28
N THR A 460 12.69 -11.71 -11.34
CA THR A 460 12.20 -10.66 -10.45
C THR A 460 10.81 -10.15 -10.84
N GLU A 461 10.23 -10.53 -11.97
CA GLU A 461 8.89 -10.11 -12.43
C GLU A 461 7.79 -11.05 -11.94
N GLY A 462 6.77 -10.49 -11.26
CA GLY A 462 5.59 -11.25 -10.82
C GLY A 462 4.61 -11.54 -11.96
N ALA A 463 3.72 -12.53 -11.81
CA ALA A 463 2.89 -13.10 -12.88
C ALA A 463 2.01 -12.10 -13.71
N PHE A 464 1.80 -10.86 -13.27
CA PHE A 464 0.95 -9.85 -13.95
C PHE A 464 1.64 -8.49 -14.15
N GLU A 465 2.96 -8.47 -14.19
CA GLU A 465 3.80 -7.27 -14.28
C GLU A 465 4.61 -7.22 -15.59
N MET A 466 4.71 -6.03 -16.19
CA MET A 466 5.65 -5.74 -17.28
C MET A 466 6.89 -5.03 -16.74
N ASN A 467 8.07 -5.50 -17.12
CA ASN A 467 9.37 -4.94 -16.69
C ASN A 467 9.46 -3.41 -16.89
N GLU A 468 8.99 -2.91 -18.04
CA GLU A 468 9.04 -1.48 -18.36
C GLU A 468 8.27 -0.63 -17.33
N ARG A 469 7.10 -1.10 -16.87
CA ARG A 469 6.31 -0.39 -15.86
C ARG A 469 7.06 -0.33 -14.53
N ARG A 470 7.70 -1.43 -14.12
CA ARG A 470 8.52 -1.45 -12.90
C ARG A 470 9.71 -0.50 -12.99
N VAL A 471 10.46 -0.53 -14.09
CA VAL A 471 11.60 0.38 -14.31
C VAL A 471 11.16 1.84 -14.23
N ASN A 472 10.01 2.17 -14.82
CA ASN A 472 9.46 3.52 -14.75
C ASN A 472 8.99 3.90 -13.33
N PHE A 473 8.33 2.99 -12.60
CA PHE A 473 7.96 3.23 -11.20
C PHE A 473 9.20 3.40 -10.31
N ARG A 474 10.25 2.61 -10.52
CA ARG A 474 11.53 2.77 -9.83
C ARG A 474 12.12 4.15 -10.07
N TYR A 475 12.18 4.58 -11.33
CA TYR A 475 12.67 5.91 -11.67
C TYR A 475 11.90 7.00 -10.93
N ILE A 476 10.56 6.94 -10.92
CA ILE A 476 9.72 7.91 -10.21
C ILE A 476 9.97 7.88 -8.69
N SER A 477 10.06 6.70 -8.07
CA SER A 477 10.36 6.56 -6.65
C SER A 477 11.75 7.12 -6.32
N GLU A 478 12.77 6.85 -7.13
CA GLU A 478 14.12 7.39 -6.92
C GLU A 478 14.19 8.92 -7.07
N GLU A 479 13.48 9.50 -8.05
CA GLU A 479 13.34 10.96 -8.16
C GLU A 479 12.59 11.55 -6.95
N TRP A 480 11.57 10.85 -6.44
CA TRP A 480 10.89 11.21 -5.19
C TRP A 480 11.83 11.17 -3.98
N HIS A 481 12.68 10.15 -3.86
CA HIS A 481 13.66 10.05 -2.78
C HIS A 481 14.66 11.22 -2.80
N ARG A 482 15.11 11.65 -3.99
CA ARG A 482 15.98 12.84 -4.14
C ARG A 482 15.26 14.10 -3.71
N LEU A 483 14.01 14.28 -4.15
CA LEU A 483 13.20 15.44 -3.75
C LEU A 483 12.99 15.48 -2.23
N LEU A 484 12.82 14.33 -1.59
CA LEU A 484 12.71 14.20 -0.13
C LEU A 484 14.06 14.27 0.61
N GLY A 485 15.18 14.38 -0.11
CA GLY A 485 16.50 14.60 0.47
C GLY A 485 17.08 13.40 1.20
N PHE A 486 16.70 12.17 0.80
CA PHE A 486 17.31 10.96 1.37
C PHE A 486 18.79 10.86 0.94
N PRO A 487 19.73 10.70 1.89
CA PRO A 487 21.17 10.63 1.59
C PRO A 487 21.52 9.61 0.50
N SER A 488 20.94 8.41 0.53
CA SER A 488 21.20 7.36 -0.45
C SER A 488 20.84 7.75 -1.88
N ALA A 489 19.85 8.64 -2.04
CA ALA A 489 19.38 9.11 -3.33
C ALA A 489 20.18 10.32 -3.85
N MET A 490 20.64 11.18 -2.95
CA MET A 490 21.42 12.40 -3.26
C MET A 490 22.88 12.13 -3.56
N GLY A 491 23.50 11.20 -2.83
CA GLY A 491 24.89 10.78 -3.02
C GLY A 491 25.09 9.75 -4.13
N GLY A 492 23.99 9.32 -4.76
CA GLY A 492 23.94 8.30 -5.81
C GLY A 492 24.79 7.09 -5.46
N PHE A 493 24.23 6.13 -4.70
CA PHE A 493 24.78 4.79 -4.45
C PHE A 493 26.25 4.65 -4.89
N GLY A 494 27.19 5.04 -4.01
CA GLY A 494 28.62 4.99 -4.32
C GLY A 494 28.94 3.67 -5.02
N GLU A 495 29.35 3.76 -6.29
CA GLU A 495 29.67 2.65 -7.21
C GLU A 495 28.57 1.62 -7.53
N VAL A 496 27.48 1.55 -6.78
CA VAL A 496 26.53 0.41 -6.73
C VAL A 496 25.39 0.47 -7.75
N LEU A 497 25.16 1.61 -8.40
CA LEU A 497 24.29 1.67 -9.58
C LEU A 497 25.05 2.32 -10.74
N THR A 498 25.66 1.50 -11.60
CA THR A 498 25.82 1.87 -13.01
C THR A 498 24.58 1.42 -13.78
N PRO A 499 23.52 2.25 -13.90
CA PRO A 499 22.69 2.12 -15.09
C PRO A 499 23.59 2.46 -16.28
N GLY A 500 23.53 1.69 -17.36
CA GLY A 500 24.38 1.78 -18.56
C GLY A 500 24.37 3.10 -19.34
N ARG A 501 24.15 4.25 -18.69
CA ARG A 501 24.54 5.58 -19.16
C ARG A 501 25.08 6.35 -17.96
N LYS A 502 26.36 6.76 -18.02
CA LYS A 502 26.83 7.98 -17.34
C LYS A 502 25.75 9.04 -17.56
N ARG A 503 25.07 9.49 -16.50
CA ARG A 503 24.11 10.61 -16.59
C ARG A 503 24.87 11.79 -17.18
N LYS A 504 24.61 12.12 -18.45
CA LYS A 504 25.13 13.33 -19.09
C LYS A 504 24.50 14.60 -18.51
N ASN A 505 23.32 14.48 -17.87
CA ASN A 505 22.56 15.61 -17.33
C ASN A 505 22.16 15.35 -15.85
N ALA A 506 22.22 16.40 -15.02
CA ALA A 506 21.73 16.36 -13.63
C ALA A 506 20.23 16.00 -13.56
N SER A 507 19.77 15.38 -12.47
CA SER A 507 18.33 15.14 -12.27
C SER A 507 17.59 16.48 -12.21
N ILE A 508 16.41 16.52 -12.83
CA ILE A 508 15.51 17.70 -12.83
C ILE A 508 15.17 18.10 -11.38
N CYS A 509 15.05 17.12 -10.48
CA CYS A 509 14.80 17.35 -9.07
C CYS A 509 16.01 17.98 -8.36
N ASP A 510 17.23 17.59 -8.71
CA ASP A 510 18.45 18.17 -8.12
C ASP A 510 18.57 19.65 -8.47
N GLU A 511 18.27 20.02 -9.72
CA GLU A 511 18.26 21.42 -10.16
C GLU A 511 17.15 22.22 -9.48
N ALA A 512 15.94 21.67 -9.41
CA ALA A 512 14.82 22.29 -8.72
C ALA A 512 15.08 22.44 -7.20
N LEU A 513 15.69 21.43 -6.57
CA LEU A 513 16.05 21.45 -5.15
C LEU A 513 17.17 22.47 -4.87
N ARG A 514 18.21 22.53 -5.72
CA ARG A 514 19.26 23.55 -5.61
C ARG A 514 18.69 24.95 -5.77
N LYS A 515 17.79 25.15 -6.73
CA LYS A 515 17.07 26.41 -6.91
C LYS A 515 16.26 26.76 -5.68
N LEU A 516 15.53 25.81 -5.10
CA LEU A 516 14.73 26.01 -3.90
C LEU A 516 15.59 26.32 -2.67
N GLN A 517 16.73 25.64 -2.50
CA GLN A 517 17.71 25.94 -1.47
C GLN A 517 18.32 27.34 -1.65
N LEU A 518 18.65 27.72 -2.89
CA LEU A 518 19.20 29.03 -3.22
C LEU A 518 18.17 30.15 -2.99
N GLU A 519 16.92 29.98 -3.42
CA GLU A 519 15.86 30.95 -3.21
C GLU A 519 15.50 31.05 -1.72
N ARG A 520 15.47 29.94 -0.98
CA ARG A 520 15.35 29.99 0.49
C ARG A 520 16.52 30.73 1.12
N TRP A 521 17.76 30.51 0.66
CA TRP A 521 18.94 31.21 1.17
C TRP A 521 18.88 32.71 0.88
N LYS A 522 18.49 33.11 -0.35
CA LYS A 522 18.26 34.52 -0.72
C LYS A 522 17.13 35.14 0.11
N SER A 523 16.04 34.40 0.32
CA SER A 523 14.90 34.82 1.14
C SER A 523 15.31 35.01 2.60
N ARG A 524 16.05 34.06 3.21
CA ARG A 524 16.59 34.19 4.57
C ARG A 524 17.47 35.42 4.77
N ARG A 525 18.27 35.81 3.77
CA ARG A 525 19.07 37.05 3.83
C ARG A 525 18.23 38.33 3.78
N ARG A 526 17.03 38.25 3.22
CA ARG A 526 16.11 39.39 3.08
C ARG A 526 15.05 39.43 4.19
N ILE A 527 14.94 38.38 5.00
CA ILE A 527 13.99 38.30 6.10
C ILE A 527 14.43 39.25 7.21
N ASN A 528 13.57 40.21 7.53
CA ASN A 528 13.66 40.97 8.76
C ASN A 528 13.15 40.08 9.90
N ILE A 529 14.06 39.59 10.72
CA ILE A 529 13.81 38.58 11.75
C ILE A 529 12.81 39.13 12.80
N ASP A 530 12.90 40.41 13.14
CA ASP A 530 11.97 41.07 14.07
C ASP A 530 10.54 41.08 13.52
N ARG A 531 10.38 41.31 12.21
CA ARG A 531 9.08 41.31 11.53
C ARG A 531 8.47 39.92 11.44
N GLU A 532 9.26 38.88 11.19
CA GLU A 532 8.76 37.50 11.19
C GLU A 532 8.41 37.01 12.60
N HIS A 533 9.14 37.45 13.63
CA HIS A 533 8.82 37.11 15.01
C HIS A 533 7.47 37.70 15.45
N VAL A 534 7.21 38.97 15.09
CA VAL A 534 5.91 39.61 15.27
C VAL A 534 4.80 38.89 14.48
N TYR A 535 5.08 38.47 13.25
CA TYR A 535 4.11 37.71 12.44
C TYR A 535 3.74 36.36 13.07
N LEU A 536 4.71 35.63 13.63
CA LEU A 536 4.50 34.29 14.20
C LEU A 536 3.87 34.30 15.60
N TYR A 537 4.19 35.29 16.42
CA TYR A 537 3.85 35.31 17.85
C TYR A 537 3.00 36.52 18.28
N GLY A 538 2.62 37.39 17.34
CA GLY A 538 1.77 38.56 17.57
C GLY A 538 2.56 39.85 17.83
N GLU A 539 1.86 40.99 17.82
CA GLU A 539 2.45 42.35 17.89
C GLU A 539 3.35 42.62 19.10
N GLN A 540 3.18 41.85 20.18
CA GLN A 540 3.97 42.01 21.41
C GLN A 540 5.29 41.21 21.42
N ALA A 541 5.53 40.39 20.40
CA ALA A 541 6.67 39.47 20.38
C ALA A 541 7.98 40.18 20.02
N ARG A 542 8.91 40.29 20.98
CA ARG A 542 10.28 40.81 20.77
C ARG A 542 11.34 39.80 21.18
N PHE A 543 12.48 39.79 20.49
CA PHE A 543 13.65 38.99 20.88
C PHE A 543 14.20 39.48 22.22
N ARG A 544 14.60 38.55 23.09
CA ARG A 544 15.20 38.87 24.40
C ARG A 544 16.72 38.96 24.27
N GLY A 545 17.36 39.84 25.06
CA GLY A 545 18.69 40.42 24.80
C GLY A 545 19.90 39.49 24.52
N VAL A 546 19.81 38.18 24.75
CA VAL A 546 20.87 37.22 24.35
C VAL A 546 20.71 36.75 22.88
N GLN A 547 19.51 36.91 22.32
CA GLN A 547 19.15 36.49 20.95
C GLN A 547 19.45 37.55 19.89
N THR A 548 19.73 38.79 20.30
CA THR A 548 20.01 39.94 19.40
C THR A 548 21.51 40.08 19.04
N GLY A 549 22.39 39.27 19.64
CA GLY A 549 23.85 39.44 19.58
C GLY A 549 24.62 38.61 18.54
N GLY A 550 23.96 37.88 17.63
CA GLY A 550 24.63 37.10 16.59
C GLY A 550 24.70 37.85 15.26
N ARG A 551 25.74 38.66 15.05
CA ARG A 551 26.09 39.13 13.70
C ARG A 551 26.61 37.91 12.90
N TYR A 552 25.84 37.51 11.88
CA TYR A 552 26.27 36.56 10.85
C TYR A 552 27.25 37.19 9.86
#